data_AF-A0A968HME9-F1
#
_entry.id   AF-A0A968HME9-F1
#
_cell.length_a   1.000
_cell.length_b   1.000
_cell.length_c   1.000
_cell.angle_alpha   90.00
_cell.angle_beta   90.00
_cell.angle_gamma   90.00
#
_symmetry.space_group_name_H-M   'P 1'
#
loop_
_entity.id
_entity.type
_entity.pdbx_description
1 polymer ?
#
loop_
_entity_poly.entity_id
_entity_poly.type
_entity_poly.pdbx_seq_one_letter_code
_entity_poly.pdbx_strand_id
1 'polypeptide(L)'
;MRWRLVGLWFCALPIACSSGPKENPFAGLATEESGTEDEVGESEGATLDDDGTSTDGDTTDDSSDTDSTDESSDSDSTDESSDSENDTTDPTDEGPSECGAASPPGMGPCPAECTGGCAGGTCTIDCTGTSDCQYAALVCPLGWPCVIACHGTSSCGDAVIACGDESCVIECDSVGACSNLTIACGGGPCHLGCTSTSTCVGSSMTCGPDACSATCSGTGAEIDLLACNTSCECTNAC
;
A
#
# COMPACT_ATOMS: atom_id res chain seq x y z
N MET A 1 -43.75 13.01 -34.62
CA MET A 1 -43.12 13.34 -33.33
C MET A 1 -41.69 13.77 -33.60
N ARG A 2 -41.38 15.05 -33.35
CA ARG A 2 -40.05 15.66 -33.61
C ARG A 2 -39.35 15.82 -32.26
N TRP A 3 -38.30 15.06 -32.02
CA TRP A 3 -37.44 15.22 -30.84
C TRP A 3 -36.46 16.36 -31.09
N ARG A 4 -36.43 17.32 -30.17
CA ARG A 4 -35.51 18.47 -30.19
C ARG A 4 -34.19 18.05 -29.55
N LEU A 5 -33.10 18.22 -30.30
CA LEU A 5 -31.72 18.26 -29.79
C LEU A 5 -31.59 19.42 -28.79
N VAL A 6 -31.23 19.08 -27.54
CA VAL A 6 -30.74 20.05 -26.56
C VAL A 6 -29.23 20.09 -26.71
N GLY A 7 -28.73 21.17 -27.32
CA GLY A 7 -27.30 21.46 -27.39
C GLY A 7 -26.80 21.92 -26.03
N LEU A 8 -25.93 21.12 -25.42
CA LEU A 8 -25.14 21.51 -24.26
C LEU A 8 -23.90 22.27 -24.76
N TRP A 9 -23.92 23.57 -24.48
CA TRP A 9 -22.90 24.53 -24.82
C TRP A 9 -21.75 24.38 -23.83
N PHE A 10 -20.60 23.87 -24.30
CA PHE A 10 -19.35 23.85 -23.54
C PHE A 10 -18.86 25.29 -23.38
N CYS A 11 -18.98 25.85 -22.17
CA CYS A 11 -18.24 27.05 -21.79
C CYS A 11 -16.77 26.65 -21.57
N ALA A 12 -15.93 26.96 -22.56
CA ALA A 12 -14.50 27.09 -22.38
C ALA A 12 -14.21 28.30 -21.48
N LEU A 13 -13.72 28.05 -20.26
CA LEU A 13 -13.16 29.07 -19.37
C LEU A 13 -11.67 28.79 -19.18
N PRO A 14 -10.79 29.77 -19.44
CA PRO A 14 -9.36 29.64 -19.14
C PRO A 14 -9.15 29.85 -17.63
N ILE A 15 -8.78 28.78 -16.92
CA ILE A 15 -8.38 28.87 -15.52
C ILE A 15 -6.91 29.33 -15.51
N ALA A 16 -6.71 30.61 -15.18
CA ALA A 16 -5.41 31.16 -14.85
C ALA A 16 -4.97 30.60 -13.48
N CYS A 17 -3.82 29.93 -13.45
CA CYS A 17 -3.10 29.60 -12.21
C CYS A 17 -2.67 30.90 -11.51
N SER A 18 -3.36 31.25 -10.42
CA SER A 18 -2.93 32.27 -9.47
C SER A 18 -2.14 31.60 -8.35
N SER A 19 -0.82 31.67 -8.43
CA SER A 19 0.10 31.32 -7.35
C SER A 19 -0.01 32.37 -6.24
N GLY A 20 -0.71 32.05 -5.15
CA GLY A 20 -0.79 32.88 -3.93
C GLY A 20 -0.25 32.12 -2.71
N PRO A 21 0.41 32.80 -1.75
CA PRO A 21 0.93 32.18 -0.54
C PRO A 21 -0.20 31.75 0.40
N LYS A 22 -0.14 30.50 0.89
CA LYS A 22 -1.07 29.98 1.92
C LYS A 22 -0.76 30.62 3.27
N GLU A 23 -1.55 31.61 3.64
CA GLU A 23 -1.65 32.09 5.02
C GLU A 23 -2.62 31.16 5.78
N ASN A 24 -2.15 30.55 6.87
CA ASN A 24 -2.92 29.64 7.73
C ASN A 24 -3.96 30.42 8.55
N PRO A 25 -5.27 30.12 8.45
CA PRO A 25 -6.30 30.78 9.25
C PRO A 25 -6.72 29.98 10.49
N PHE A 26 -5.82 29.22 11.11
CA PHE A 26 -6.09 28.56 12.40
C PHE A 26 -5.26 29.17 13.52
N ALA A 27 -5.49 30.46 13.74
CA ALA A 27 -5.14 31.13 14.99
C ALA A 27 -6.43 31.41 15.77
N GLY A 28 -6.62 30.64 16.84
CA GLY A 28 -7.24 31.12 18.07
C GLY A 28 -8.76 31.07 18.16
N LEU A 29 -9.26 30.05 18.86
CA LEU A 29 -10.32 30.25 19.84
C LEU A 29 -9.99 29.41 21.08
N ALA A 30 -9.61 30.12 22.14
CA ALA A 30 -9.66 29.62 23.50
C ALA A 30 -11.12 29.40 23.89
N THR A 31 -11.44 28.23 24.44
CA THR A 31 -12.70 28.00 25.15
C THR A 31 -12.36 27.44 26.52
N GLU A 32 -12.61 28.28 27.52
CA GLU A 32 -12.50 27.99 28.94
C GLU A 32 -13.74 27.22 29.44
N GLU A 33 -13.48 26.28 30.35
CA GLU A 33 -14.21 25.94 31.57
C GLU A 33 -15.63 25.30 31.53
N SER A 34 -15.67 24.16 32.24
CA SER A 34 -16.70 23.72 33.20
C SER A 34 -17.94 22.96 32.73
N GLY A 35 -18.06 21.72 33.22
CA GLY A 35 -19.28 20.92 33.18
C GLY A 35 -19.08 19.52 33.74
N THR A 36 -19.01 19.39 35.06
CA THR A 36 -19.12 18.12 35.80
C THR A 36 -20.58 17.83 36.11
N GLU A 37 -21.20 16.84 35.48
CA GLU A 37 -22.36 16.16 36.08
C GLU A 37 -22.33 14.66 35.77
N ASP A 38 -22.36 13.89 36.85
CA ASP A 38 -22.61 12.45 36.96
C ASP A 38 -23.84 11.99 36.18
N GLU A 39 -23.75 10.85 35.50
CA GLU A 39 -24.85 9.88 35.32
C GLU A 39 -24.23 8.48 35.31
N VAL A 40 -24.29 7.80 36.46
CA VAL A 40 -23.89 6.39 36.62
C VAL A 40 -25.05 5.55 36.08
N GLY A 41 -24.97 5.18 34.80
CA GLY A 41 -25.92 4.27 34.16
C GLY A 41 -25.48 2.82 34.32
N GLU A 42 -25.97 2.17 35.37
CA GLU A 42 -25.97 0.69 35.46
C GLU A 42 -26.87 0.13 34.35
N SER A 43 -26.28 -0.48 33.34
CA SER A 43 -27.01 -1.31 32.37
C SER A 43 -26.62 -2.77 32.57
N GLU A 44 -27.42 -3.45 33.38
CA GLU A 44 -27.47 -4.90 33.43
C GLU A 44 -28.23 -5.44 32.20
N GLY A 45 -27.73 -6.52 31.62
CA GLY A 45 -28.53 -7.45 30.82
C GLY A 45 -28.35 -7.39 29.30
N ALA A 46 -27.68 -8.40 28.74
CA ALA A 46 -28.37 -9.61 28.30
C ALA A 46 -27.34 -10.61 27.75
N THR A 47 -27.22 -11.76 28.39
CA THR A 47 -26.66 -12.97 27.81
C THR A 47 -27.65 -13.52 26.80
N LEU A 48 -27.28 -13.51 25.51
CA LEU A 48 -27.98 -14.30 24.51
C LEU A 48 -27.13 -15.54 24.23
N ASP A 49 -27.53 -16.62 24.88
CA ASP A 49 -27.36 -17.97 24.39
C ASP A 49 -27.97 -18.04 22.97
N ASP A 50 -27.18 -18.35 21.95
CA ASP A 50 -27.73 -18.88 20.71
C ASP A 50 -27.06 -20.22 20.37
N ASP A 51 -27.96 -21.18 20.33
CA ASP A 51 -27.81 -22.61 20.30
C ASP A 51 -27.62 -23.07 18.85
N GLY A 52 -26.62 -23.93 18.63
CA GLY A 52 -26.76 -25.07 17.74
C GLY A 52 -26.92 -24.81 16.24
N THR A 53 -25.91 -25.23 15.48
CA THR A 53 -26.18 -26.12 14.34
C THR A 53 -24.89 -26.80 13.88
N SER A 54 -24.81 -28.09 14.22
CA SER A 54 -23.96 -29.09 13.60
C SER A 54 -24.30 -29.19 12.11
N THR A 55 -23.28 -29.07 11.25
CA THR A 55 -23.38 -29.51 9.86
C THR A 55 -22.28 -30.50 9.59
N ASP A 56 -22.60 -31.76 9.90
CA ASP A 56 -21.94 -32.93 9.31
C ASP A 56 -22.30 -32.95 7.82
N GLY A 57 -21.37 -32.48 6.99
CA GLY A 57 -21.46 -32.46 5.53
C GLY A 57 -20.47 -33.41 4.90
N ASP A 58 -20.80 -34.69 4.97
CA ASP A 58 -20.22 -35.78 4.19
C ASP A 58 -20.50 -35.55 2.70
N THR A 59 -19.44 -35.41 1.88
CA THR A 59 -19.47 -35.75 0.45
C THR A 59 -18.10 -36.24 0.01
N THR A 60 -17.96 -37.56 -0.02
CA THR A 60 -17.56 -38.38 -1.19
C THR A 60 -16.49 -37.84 -2.15
N ASP A 61 -15.45 -38.66 -2.30
CA ASP A 61 -14.86 -39.15 -3.56
C ASP A 61 -14.48 -38.13 -4.65
N ASP A 62 -13.20 -38.08 -5.03
CA ASP A 62 -12.78 -38.76 -6.26
C ASP A 62 -11.25 -38.89 -6.32
N SER A 63 -10.81 -40.09 -6.67
CA SER A 63 -9.43 -40.44 -6.95
C SER A 63 -9.15 -40.14 -8.42
N SER A 64 -8.08 -39.43 -8.74
CA SER A 64 -7.44 -39.60 -10.04
C SER A 64 -5.96 -39.27 -9.98
N ASP A 65 -5.18 -40.35 -10.01
CA ASP A 65 -3.83 -40.42 -10.54
C ASP A 65 -3.72 -39.65 -11.87
N THR A 66 -2.70 -38.79 -12.00
CA THR A 66 -2.08 -38.51 -13.30
C THR A 66 -0.57 -38.44 -13.16
N ASP A 67 0.01 -39.57 -13.55
CA ASP A 67 1.25 -39.79 -14.31
C ASP A 67 2.28 -38.65 -14.44
N SER A 68 3.46 -38.95 -13.89
CA SER A 68 4.76 -38.95 -14.56
C SER A 68 4.87 -38.27 -15.93
N THR A 69 5.72 -37.23 -16.01
CA THR A 69 6.68 -37.10 -17.12
C THR A 69 7.98 -36.50 -16.60
N ASP A 70 8.99 -37.36 -16.65
CA ASP A 70 10.41 -37.15 -16.47
C ASP A 70 10.96 -36.72 -17.84
N GLU A 71 11.40 -35.48 -17.99
CA GLU A 71 12.06 -35.03 -19.21
C GLU A 71 13.36 -34.34 -18.83
N SER A 72 14.40 -35.17 -18.75
CA SER A 72 15.79 -34.75 -18.75
C SER A 72 16.10 -34.02 -20.06
N SER A 73 16.74 -32.86 -19.99
CA SER A 73 17.32 -32.20 -21.17
C SER A 73 18.69 -31.65 -20.79
N ASP A 74 19.68 -32.52 -20.99
CA ASP A 74 21.07 -32.15 -21.22
C ASP A 74 21.15 -31.17 -22.40
N SER A 75 21.91 -30.09 -22.26
CA SER A 75 22.41 -29.35 -23.42
C SER A 75 23.82 -28.84 -23.13
N ASP A 76 24.70 -29.40 -23.95
CA ASP A 76 26.13 -29.24 -24.05
C ASP A 76 26.64 -27.80 -24.16
N SER A 77 27.76 -27.59 -23.46
CA SER A 77 29.03 -27.03 -23.97
C SER A 77 29.00 -26.11 -25.20
N THR A 78 29.44 -24.87 -25.00
CA THR A 78 30.45 -24.26 -25.88
C THR A 78 31.37 -23.36 -25.07
N ASP A 79 32.62 -23.81 -25.01
CA ASP A 79 33.83 -23.16 -24.56
C ASP A 79 34.31 -22.28 -25.73
N GLU A 80 34.29 -20.95 -25.60
CA GLU A 80 34.89 -20.05 -26.60
C GLU A 80 35.68 -18.97 -25.85
N SER A 81 36.98 -19.24 -25.71
CA SER A 81 38.00 -18.28 -25.28
C SER A 81 38.08 -17.16 -26.31
N SER A 82 37.90 -15.92 -25.89
CA SER A 82 38.20 -14.74 -26.70
C SER A 82 38.87 -13.70 -25.82
N ASP A 83 40.20 -13.83 -25.73
CA ASP A 83 41.11 -12.80 -25.27
C ASP A 83 40.97 -11.57 -26.18
N SER A 84 40.43 -10.48 -25.66
CA SER A 84 40.44 -9.18 -26.32
C SER A 84 40.74 -8.11 -25.28
N GLU A 85 42.04 -7.97 -25.05
CA GLU A 85 42.71 -6.84 -24.42
C GLU A 85 42.32 -5.56 -25.18
N ASN A 86 41.28 -4.86 -24.72
CA ASN A 86 41.03 -3.50 -25.16
C ASN A 86 40.80 -2.61 -23.94
N ASP A 87 41.92 -2.21 -23.33
CA ASP A 87 42.08 -1.07 -22.44
C ASP A 87 41.46 0.19 -23.05
N THR A 88 40.15 0.35 -22.85
CA THR A 88 39.47 1.63 -22.99
C THR A 88 39.05 2.00 -21.59
N THR A 89 39.87 2.83 -20.94
CA THR A 89 39.47 3.55 -19.73
C THR A 89 38.31 4.46 -20.09
N ASP A 90 37.09 3.94 -20.04
CA ASP A 90 35.86 4.70 -20.21
C ASP A 90 35.49 5.31 -18.85
N PRO A 91 35.69 6.61 -18.64
CA PRO A 91 35.46 7.24 -17.35
C PRO A 91 34.00 7.64 -17.25
N THR A 92 33.14 6.68 -16.93
CA THR A 92 31.89 6.79 -16.14
C THR A 92 31.02 5.57 -16.42
N ASP A 93 31.51 4.38 -16.06
CA ASP A 93 30.64 3.26 -15.75
C ASP A 93 29.99 3.58 -14.40
N GLU A 94 29.02 4.48 -14.41
CA GLU A 94 28.00 4.51 -13.37
C GLU A 94 27.19 3.24 -13.60
N GLY A 95 27.74 2.13 -13.08
CA GLY A 95 27.11 0.82 -13.14
C GLY A 95 25.64 0.96 -12.76
N PRO A 96 24.75 0.17 -13.39
CA PRO A 96 23.31 0.31 -13.23
C PRO A 96 23.01 0.44 -11.75
N SER A 97 22.46 1.60 -11.34
CA SER A 97 22.06 1.84 -9.96
C SER A 97 21.24 0.65 -9.52
N GLU A 98 21.82 -0.15 -8.61
CA GLU A 98 21.20 -1.39 -8.18
C GLU A 98 19.85 -1.04 -7.56
N CYS A 99 18.76 -1.46 -8.20
CA CYS A 99 17.41 -1.30 -7.68
C CYS A 99 17.33 -1.87 -6.26
N GLY A 100 16.68 -1.14 -5.34
CA GLY A 100 16.44 -1.65 -4.00
C GLY A 100 17.67 -1.60 -3.10
N ALA A 101 18.52 -0.58 -3.25
CA ALA A 101 19.53 -0.28 -2.24
C ALA A 101 18.85 -0.20 -0.86
N ALA A 102 19.38 -0.96 0.11
CA ALA A 102 18.80 -1.02 1.44
C ALA A 102 18.81 0.38 2.09
N SER A 103 17.65 0.84 2.51
CA SER A 103 17.53 2.08 3.28
C SER A 103 18.43 2.05 4.52
N PRO A 104 19.17 3.13 4.81
CA PRO A 104 19.90 3.23 6.07
C PRO A 104 18.91 3.16 7.25
N PRO A 105 19.32 2.59 8.40
CA PRO A 105 18.46 2.53 9.56
C PRO A 105 18.10 3.94 10.05
N GLY A 106 16.88 4.10 10.55
CA GLY A 106 16.36 5.37 11.04
C GLY A 106 17.31 6.07 12.01
N MET A 107 17.59 7.34 11.73
CA MET A 107 18.54 8.15 12.51
C MET A 107 17.79 8.99 13.56
N GLY A 108 17.62 8.48 14.78
CA GLY A 108 17.28 9.32 15.95
C GLY A 108 16.05 8.88 16.76
N PRO A 109 15.40 9.81 17.48
CA PRO A 109 14.20 9.49 18.26
C PRO A 109 13.04 9.13 17.34
N CYS A 110 12.19 8.21 17.80
CA CYS A 110 11.04 7.74 17.04
C CYS A 110 10.08 8.91 16.73
N PRO A 111 9.75 9.15 15.45
CA PRO A 111 8.78 10.17 15.07
C PRO A 111 7.39 9.90 15.67
N ALA A 112 6.64 10.96 15.96
CA ALA A 112 5.32 10.85 16.60
C ALA A 112 4.25 10.23 15.70
N GLU A 113 4.47 10.23 14.38
CA GLU A 113 3.57 9.59 13.41
C GLU A 113 3.67 8.05 13.42
N CYS A 114 4.74 7.48 13.98
CA CYS A 114 4.91 6.04 14.15
C CYS A 114 4.09 5.53 15.34
N THR A 115 2.77 5.43 15.18
CA THR A 115 1.83 5.01 16.24
C THR A 115 2.11 3.60 16.78
N GLY A 116 2.68 2.72 15.96
CA GLY A 116 3.15 1.38 16.32
C GLY A 116 4.58 1.35 16.89
N GLY A 117 5.28 2.49 16.94
CA GLY A 117 6.64 2.63 17.44
C GLY A 117 7.73 2.48 16.37
N CYS A 118 8.99 2.43 16.82
CA CYS A 118 10.17 2.36 15.94
C CYS A 118 11.11 1.20 16.28
N ALA A 119 10.61 -0.04 16.16
CA ALA A 119 11.42 -1.22 16.42
C ALA A 119 12.45 -1.42 15.29
N GLY A 120 13.71 -1.67 15.66
CA GLY A 120 14.77 -1.99 14.68
C GLY A 120 15.16 -0.84 13.74
N GLY A 121 14.73 0.40 14.01
CA GLY A 121 14.98 1.55 13.13
C GLY A 121 13.94 1.72 12.02
N THR A 122 12.82 0.99 12.09
CA THR A 122 11.68 1.09 11.16
C THR A 122 10.50 1.72 11.88
N CYS A 123 9.94 2.78 11.31
CA CYS A 123 8.70 3.42 11.77
C CYS A 123 7.50 2.52 11.43
N THR A 124 6.70 2.16 12.42
CA THR A 124 5.44 1.44 12.20
C THR A 124 4.26 2.37 12.46
N ILE A 125 3.37 2.51 11.48
CA ILE A 125 2.06 3.14 11.61
C ILE A 125 1.04 2.02 11.78
N ASP A 126 0.49 1.88 12.98
CA ASP A 126 -0.44 0.83 13.35
C ASP A 126 -1.89 1.28 13.10
N CYS A 127 -2.57 0.56 12.19
CA CYS A 127 -3.97 0.74 11.81
C CYS A 127 -4.72 -0.60 12.01
N THR A 128 -4.60 -1.19 13.20
CA THR A 128 -5.19 -2.51 13.54
C THR A 128 -6.67 -2.47 13.89
N GLY A 129 -7.22 -1.35 14.34
CA GLY A 129 -8.65 -1.22 14.62
C GLY A 129 -9.50 -1.03 13.36
N THR A 130 -10.81 -1.28 13.51
CA THR A 130 -11.78 -1.10 12.43
C THR A 130 -11.85 0.37 12.03
N SER A 131 -11.56 0.66 10.77
CA SER A 131 -11.55 2.03 10.23
C SER A 131 -10.57 3.02 10.92
N ASP A 132 -9.55 2.55 11.64
CA ASP A 132 -8.65 3.42 12.44
C ASP A 132 -7.97 4.54 11.62
N CYS A 133 -7.51 4.21 10.42
CA CYS A 133 -6.83 5.12 9.50
C CYS A 133 -7.68 5.42 8.25
N GLN A 134 -8.99 5.15 8.30
CA GLN A 134 -9.88 5.36 7.17
C GLN A 134 -9.93 6.85 6.84
N TYR A 135 -9.81 7.20 5.56
CA TYR A 135 -9.73 8.59 5.08
C TYR A 135 -8.52 9.40 5.60
N ALA A 136 -7.56 8.76 6.27
CA ALA A 136 -6.38 9.45 6.78
C ALA A 136 -5.39 9.76 5.65
N ALA A 137 -4.66 10.87 5.82
CA ALA A 137 -3.47 11.17 5.03
C ALA A 137 -2.24 10.70 5.84
N LEU A 138 -1.75 9.51 5.54
CA LEU A 138 -0.60 8.91 6.21
C LEU A 138 0.67 9.32 5.47
N VAL A 139 1.64 9.88 6.19
CA VAL A 139 2.92 10.31 5.62
C VAL A 139 4.03 9.61 6.37
N CYS A 140 4.90 8.91 5.64
CA CYS A 140 6.06 8.28 6.24
C CYS A 140 7.14 9.33 6.55
N PRO A 141 7.79 9.27 7.72
CA PRO A 141 8.84 10.22 8.08
C PRO A 141 10.01 10.16 7.11
N LEU A 142 10.62 11.31 6.82
CA LEU A 142 11.86 11.36 6.03
C LEU A 142 13.03 10.71 6.81
N GLY A 143 13.81 9.88 6.12
CA GLY A 143 14.96 9.18 6.70
C GLY A 143 14.59 7.99 7.60
N TRP A 144 13.35 7.50 7.53
CA TRP A 144 12.91 6.28 8.22
C TRP A 144 12.25 5.29 7.25
N PRO A 145 12.70 4.02 7.24
CA PRO A 145 11.90 2.92 6.71
C PRO A 145 10.54 2.90 7.40
N CYS A 146 9.48 2.66 6.65
CA CYS A 146 8.10 2.82 7.09
C CYS A 146 7.29 1.55 6.80
N VAL A 147 6.58 1.05 7.81
CA VAL A 147 5.62 -0.05 7.70
C VAL A 147 4.25 0.47 8.10
N ILE A 148 3.26 0.32 7.23
CA ILE A 148 1.88 0.70 7.48
C ILE A 148 1.07 -0.59 7.61
N ALA A 149 0.64 -0.88 8.84
CA ALA A 149 0.01 -2.13 9.22
C ALA A 149 -1.52 -1.97 9.22
N CYS A 150 -2.17 -2.28 8.10
CA CYS A 150 -3.61 -2.20 7.90
C CYS A 150 -4.27 -3.56 8.21
N HIS A 151 -4.25 -3.96 9.49
CA HIS A 151 -4.79 -5.27 9.90
C HIS A 151 -6.26 -5.21 10.34
N GLY A 152 -6.88 -4.04 10.46
CA GLY A 152 -8.31 -3.91 10.76
C GLY A 152 -9.19 -3.98 9.51
N THR A 153 -10.47 -4.35 9.67
CA THR A 153 -11.45 -4.28 8.57
C THR A 153 -11.58 -2.83 8.11
N SER A 154 -11.37 -2.60 6.80
CA SER A 154 -11.36 -1.27 6.19
C SER A 154 -10.47 -0.24 6.89
N SER A 155 -9.43 -0.69 7.61
CA SER A 155 -8.66 0.19 8.49
C SER A 155 -7.92 1.31 7.75
N CYS A 156 -7.52 1.07 6.50
CA CYS A 156 -6.90 2.04 5.61
C CYS A 156 -7.77 2.35 4.37
N GLY A 157 -9.08 2.10 4.47
CA GLY A 157 -10.01 2.36 3.38
C GLY A 157 -10.02 3.84 2.98
N ASP A 158 -9.96 4.12 1.69
CA ASP A 158 -9.95 5.48 1.12
C ASP A 158 -8.81 6.37 1.68
N ALA A 159 -7.78 5.79 2.29
CA ALA A 159 -6.65 6.53 2.82
C ALA A 159 -5.71 6.99 1.68
N VAL A 160 -4.91 8.01 1.98
CA VAL A 160 -3.85 8.50 1.08
C VAL A 160 -2.52 8.32 1.78
N ILE A 161 -1.65 7.49 1.20
CA ILE A 161 -0.32 7.19 1.73
C ILE A 161 0.72 7.89 0.86
N ALA A 162 1.53 8.73 1.49
CA ALA A 162 2.71 9.33 0.89
C ALA A 162 3.97 8.72 1.51
N CYS A 163 4.65 7.87 0.75
CA CYS A 163 5.94 7.33 1.15
C CYS A 163 7.05 8.34 0.85
N GLY A 164 8.06 8.39 1.72
CA GLY A 164 9.28 9.19 1.50
C GLY A 164 10.26 8.53 0.54
N ASP A 165 11.53 8.91 0.65
CA ASP A 165 12.64 8.34 -0.14
C ASP A 165 13.20 7.03 0.43
N GLU A 166 12.60 6.53 1.52
CA GLU A 166 13.01 5.29 2.19
C GLU A 166 12.07 4.13 1.85
N SER A 167 12.45 2.93 2.28
CA SER A 167 11.60 1.73 2.14
C SER A 167 10.23 1.93 2.76
N CYS A 168 9.18 1.65 1.99
CA CYS A 168 7.78 1.78 2.38
C CYS A 168 7.06 0.45 2.14
N VAL A 169 6.54 -0.15 3.21
CA VAL A 169 5.81 -1.42 3.17
C VAL A 169 4.39 -1.19 3.68
N ILE A 170 3.40 -1.58 2.89
CA ILE A 170 1.98 -1.50 3.26
C ILE A 170 1.43 -2.92 3.33
N GLU A 171 0.93 -3.32 4.49
CA GLU A 171 0.40 -4.66 4.75
C GLU A 171 -1.11 -4.61 4.96
N CYS A 172 -1.85 -5.32 4.12
CA CYS A 172 -3.31 -5.33 4.09
C CYS A 172 -3.81 -6.77 4.31
N ASP A 173 -4.09 -7.11 5.57
CA ASP A 173 -4.37 -8.51 5.96
C ASP A 173 -5.80 -8.77 6.44
N SER A 174 -6.66 -7.76 6.36
CA SER A 174 -8.08 -7.88 6.72
C SER A 174 -9.01 -7.59 5.55
N VAL A 175 -10.26 -8.05 5.65
CA VAL A 175 -11.28 -7.84 4.60
C VAL A 175 -11.41 -6.34 4.30
N GLY A 176 -11.18 -5.99 3.04
CA GLY A 176 -11.27 -4.60 2.57
C GLY A 176 -10.33 -3.62 3.26
N ALA A 177 -9.28 -4.08 3.97
CA ALA A 177 -8.41 -3.23 4.78
C ALA A 177 -7.87 -2.01 4.02
N CYS A 178 -7.54 -2.20 2.75
CA CYS A 178 -6.96 -1.18 1.88
C CYS A 178 -7.86 -0.88 0.66
N SER A 179 -9.18 -0.92 0.78
CA SER A 179 -10.07 -0.59 -0.35
C SER A 179 -9.93 0.88 -0.76
N ASN A 180 -9.86 1.16 -2.07
CA ASN A 180 -9.69 2.51 -2.64
C ASN A 180 -8.47 3.28 -2.10
N LEU A 181 -7.42 2.56 -1.71
CA LEU A 181 -6.21 3.18 -1.17
C LEU A 181 -5.46 3.92 -2.28
N THR A 182 -4.98 5.13 -2.00
CA THR A 182 -4.11 5.88 -2.93
C THR A 182 -2.69 5.94 -2.37
N ILE A 183 -1.73 5.39 -3.09
CA ILE A 183 -0.32 5.29 -2.67
C ILE A 183 0.55 6.10 -3.63
N ALA A 184 1.34 7.01 -3.07
CA ALA A 184 2.39 7.74 -3.78
C ALA A 184 3.75 7.32 -3.21
N CYS A 185 4.48 6.50 -3.97
CA CYS A 185 5.82 6.07 -3.61
C CYS A 185 6.84 7.17 -3.94
N GLY A 186 7.75 7.46 -3.00
CA GLY A 186 8.85 8.40 -3.20
C GLY A 186 10.08 7.74 -3.85
N GLY A 187 11.28 8.17 -3.46
CA GLY A 187 12.55 7.67 -4.01
C GLY A 187 12.98 6.27 -3.58
N GLY A 188 12.32 5.64 -2.61
CA GLY A 188 12.72 4.35 -2.04
C GLY A 188 11.87 3.15 -2.49
N PRO A 189 12.27 1.92 -2.13
CA PRO A 189 11.55 0.72 -2.50
C PRO A 189 10.17 0.67 -1.87
N CYS A 190 9.15 0.39 -2.67
CA CYS A 190 7.75 0.48 -2.29
C CYS A 190 7.06 -0.87 -2.49
N HIS A 191 6.47 -1.42 -1.42
CA HIS A 191 5.80 -2.73 -1.45
C HIS A 191 4.37 -2.63 -0.92
N LEU A 192 3.41 -3.16 -1.68
CA LEU A 192 2.02 -3.36 -1.27
C LEU A 192 1.72 -4.85 -1.18
N GLY A 193 1.37 -5.33 0.01
CA GLY A 193 0.97 -6.71 0.28
C GLY A 193 -0.52 -6.83 0.59
N CYS A 194 -1.24 -7.61 -0.19
CA CYS A 194 -2.69 -7.81 -0.10
C CYS A 194 -2.99 -9.31 0.10
N THR A 195 -3.15 -9.77 1.34
CA THR A 195 -3.23 -11.21 1.65
C THR A 195 -4.64 -11.74 1.89
N SER A 196 -5.61 -10.84 2.12
CA SER A 196 -6.98 -11.17 2.55
C SER A 196 -8.04 -11.00 1.47
N THR A 197 -9.27 -11.45 1.73
CA THR A 197 -10.37 -11.36 0.75
C THR A 197 -10.74 -9.90 0.44
N SER A 198 -10.86 -9.59 -0.85
CA SER A 198 -11.24 -8.25 -1.35
C SER A 198 -10.38 -7.11 -0.77
N THR A 199 -9.11 -7.39 -0.45
CA THR A 199 -8.13 -6.36 -0.11
C THR A 199 -7.72 -5.60 -1.36
N CYS A 200 -7.36 -4.33 -1.19
CA CYS A 200 -6.77 -3.50 -2.24
C CYS A 200 -7.68 -3.18 -3.44
N VAL A 201 -8.93 -3.67 -3.46
CA VAL A 201 -9.91 -3.37 -4.52
C VAL A 201 -10.06 -1.87 -4.70
N GLY A 202 -9.93 -1.39 -5.94
CA GLY A 202 -10.02 0.03 -6.27
C GLY A 202 -8.80 0.86 -5.89
N SER A 203 -7.71 0.25 -5.40
CA SER A 203 -6.52 0.98 -5.01
C SER A 203 -5.70 1.42 -6.22
N SER A 204 -4.96 2.51 -6.03
CA SER A 204 -4.02 3.03 -7.00
C SER A 204 -2.66 3.25 -6.34
N MET A 205 -1.59 2.89 -7.06
CA MET A 205 -0.21 3.03 -6.61
C MET A 205 0.59 3.72 -7.72
N THR A 206 1.24 4.82 -7.38
CA THR A 206 2.16 5.53 -8.27
C THR A 206 3.58 5.31 -7.77
N CYS A 207 4.37 4.63 -8.57
CA CYS A 207 5.73 4.27 -8.23
C CYS A 207 6.71 5.42 -8.52
N GLY A 208 7.75 5.52 -7.70
CA GLY A 208 8.87 6.44 -7.88
C GLY A 208 10.01 5.81 -8.70
N PRO A 209 11.25 6.33 -8.60
CA PRO A 209 12.39 5.84 -9.39
C PRO A 209 12.94 4.46 -8.97
N ASP A 210 12.68 3.99 -7.73
CA ASP A 210 13.23 2.73 -7.22
C ASP A 210 12.31 1.52 -7.48
N ALA A 211 12.56 0.38 -6.81
CA ALA A 211 11.80 -0.84 -6.96
C ALA A 211 10.37 -0.68 -6.42
N CYS A 212 9.39 -1.12 -7.19
CA CYS A 212 7.97 -1.04 -6.85
C CYS A 212 7.32 -2.40 -7.04
N SER A 213 6.62 -2.91 -6.03
CA SER A 213 5.95 -4.20 -6.13
C SER A 213 4.58 -4.20 -5.45
N ALA A 214 3.62 -4.84 -6.10
CA ALA A 214 2.31 -5.14 -5.53
C ALA A 214 2.08 -6.66 -5.58
N THR A 215 1.65 -7.25 -4.47
CA THR A 215 1.38 -8.69 -4.37
C THR A 215 -0.02 -8.92 -3.83
N CYS A 216 -0.81 -9.72 -4.55
CA CYS A 216 -2.16 -10.08 -4.16
C CYS A 216 -2.29 -11.59 -4.05
N SER A 217 -2.38 -12.09 -2.82
CA SER A 217 -2.60 -13.52 -2.54
C SER A 217 -4.03 -13.82 -2.06
N GLY A 218 -4.78 -12.77 -1.67
CA GLY A 218 -6.15 -12.89 -1.19
C GLY A 218 -7.17 -13.13 -2.31
N THR A 219 -8.28 -13.80 -1.99
CA THR A 219 -9.36 -14.04 -2.98
C THR A 219 -10.03 -12.71 -3.36
N GLY A 220 -10.03 -12.37 -4.64
CA GLY A 220 -10.56 -11.09 -5.13
C GLY A 220 -9.75 -9.88 -4.68
N ALA A 221 -8.50 -10.09 -4.26
CA ALA A 221 -7.55 -9.00 -4.09
C ALA A 221 -7.07 -8.57 -5.48
N GLU A 222 -7.30 -7.30 -5.82
CA GLU A 222 -6.92 -6.72 -7.10
C GLU A 222 -6.57 -5.24 -6.89
N ILE A 223 -5.64 -4.71 -7.69
CA ILE A 223 -5.31 -3.28 -7.74
C ILE A 223 -5.87 -2.70 -9.03
N ASP A 224 -6.49 -1.51 -8.99
CA ASP A 224 -7.07 -0.87 -10.17
C ASP A 224 -5.99 -0.25 -11.06
N LEU A 225 -5.00 0.39 -10.43
CA LEU A 225 -3.93 1.09 -11.13
C LEU A 225 -2.57 0.92 -10.45
N LEU A 226 -1.61 0.32 -11.16
CA LEU A 226 -0.18 0.38 -10.81
C LEU A 226 0.56 1.20 -11.87
N ALA A 227 0.94 2.44 -11.52
CA ALA A 227 1.65 3.35 -12.40
C ALA A 227 3.16 3.31 -12.12
N CYS A 228 3.89 2.50 -12.88
CA CYS A 228 5.34 2.29 -12.70
C CYS A 228 6.22 3.53 -12.96
N ASN A 229 5.77 4.50 -13.77
CA ASN A 229 6.50 5.73 -14.07
C ASN A 229 8.00 5.53 -14.40
N THR A 230 8.91 5.97 -13.52
CA THR A 230 10.37 5.88 -13.68
C THR A 230 11.01 4.76 -12.86
N SER A 231 10.22 3.83 -12.32
CA SER A 231 10.74 2.73 -11.49
C SER A 231 11.75 1.90 -12.24
N CYS A 232 12.85 1.61 -11.58
CA CYS A 232 13.89 0.75 -12.11
C CYS A 232 13.47 -0.73 -12.10
N GLU A 233 12.56 -1.11 -11.21
CA GLU A 233 11.85 -2.40 -11.20
C GLU A 233 10.38 -2.18 -10.85
N CYS A 234 9.46 -2.77 -11.61
CA CYS A 234 8.03 -2.67 -11.33
C CYS A 234 7.35 -4.04 -11.54
N THR A 235 6.85 -4.63 -10.45
CA THR A 235 6.24 -5.95 -10.47
C THR A 235 4.79 -5.88 -9.99
N ASN A 236 3.86 -6.37 -10.82
CA ASN A 236 2.47 -6.56 -10.45
C ASN A 236 2.15 -8.07 -10.37
N ALA A 237 1.92 -8.56 -9.16
CA ALA A 237 1.46 -9.91 -8.88
C ALA A 237 0.03 -9.91 -8.29
N CYS A 238 -0.78 -8.97 -8.79
CA CYS A 238 -2.22 -8.93 -8.76
C CYS A 238 -2.72 -9.12 -10.21
#